data_AF-A0A7Y1YDW0-F1
#
_entry.id   AF-A0A7Y1YDW0-F1
#
_cell.length_a   1.000
_cell.length_b   1.000
_cell.length_c   1.000
_cell.angle_alpha   90.00
_cell.angle_beta   90.00
_cell.angle_gamma   90.00
#
_symmetry.space_group_name_H-M   'P 1'
#
loop_
_entity.id
_entity.type
_entity.pdbx_description
1 polymer ?
#
loop_
_entity_poly.entity_id
_entity_poly.type
_entity_poly.pdbx_seq_one_letter_code
_entity_poly.pdbx_strand_id
1 'polypeptide(L)'
;MIRSIYILVLLFTLNILSAQTNQHRLIILADMGNEPDEVQQMVHMMMYSNEFDLEGLIAVTGAHLNPQQKRPYRQVLHPEIIYRCD
;
A
#
# COMPACT_ATOMS: atom_id res chain seq x y z
N MET A 1 8.61 45.03 23.76
CA MET A 1 7.64 43.94 24.06
C MET A 1 6.88 43.48 22.81
N ILE A 2 6.19 44.37 22.09
CA ILE A 2 5.40 44.01 20.88
C ILE A 2 6.20 43.31 19.76
N ARG A 3 7.43 43.75 19.47
CA ARG A 3 8.29 43.09 18.45
C ARG A 3 8.66 41.65 18.82
N SER A 4 8.83 41.36 20.10
CA SER A 4 9.15 40.01 20.57
C SER A 4 7.96 39.07 20.44
N ILE A 5 6.73 39.58 20.55
CA ILE A 5 5.49 38.80 20.36
C ILE A 5 5.36 38.37 18.90
N TYR A 6 5.61 39.27 17.95
CA TYR A 6 5.59 38.93 16.52
C TYR A 6 6.61 37.84 16.16
N ILE A 7 7.81 37.91 16.74
CA ILE A 7 8.84 36.88 16.54
C ILE A 7 8.38 35.54 17.11
N LEU A 8 7.77 35.55 18.31
CA LEU A 8 7.28 34.32 18.95
C LEU A 8 6.13 33.67 18.16
N VAL A 9 5.20 34.49 17.65
CA VAL A 9 4.09 34.04 16.79
C VAL A 9 4.62 33.47 15.47
N LEU A 10 5.59 34.15 14.84
CA LEU A 10 6.23 33.67 13.61
C LEU A 10 6.90 32.32 13.83
N LEU A 11 7.69 32.18 14.89
CA LEU A 11 8.35 30.91 15.25
C LEU A 11 7.33 29.80 15.52
N PHE A 12 6.21 30.10 16.18
CA PHE A 12 5.15 29.12 16.42
C PHE A 12 4.49 28.64 15.12
N THR A 13 4.20 29.56 14.19
CA THR A 13 3.62 29.20 12.88
C THR A 13 4.54 28.34 12.02
N LEU A 14 5.85 28.56 12.08
CA LEU A 14 6.85 27.77 11.35
C LEU A 14 6.95 26.33 11.86
N ASN A 15 6.74 26.10 13.17
CA ASN A 15 6.73 24.76 13.75
C ASN A 15 5.51 23.95 13.29
N ILE A 16 4.33 24.58 13.17
CA ILE A 16 3.11 23.91 12.68
C ILE A 16 3.26 23.50 11.21
N LEU A 17 3.85 24.36 10.38
CA LEU A 17 4.05 24.06 8.95
C LEU A 17 5.04 22.90 8.73
N SER A 18 5.94 22.66 9.67
CA SER A 18 6.91 21.56 9.61
C SER A 18 6.35 20.21 10.07
N ALA A 19 5.05 20.13 10.39
CA ALA A 19 4.40 18.86 10.75
C ALA A 19 4.31 17.95 9.51
N GLN A 20 5.37 17.18 9.29
CA GLN A 20 5.48 16.27 8.17
C GLN A 20 4.54 15.06 8.36
N THR A 21 3.61 14.88 7.43
CA THR A 21 2.82 13.66 7.29
C THR A 21 3.71 12.57 6.68
N ASN A 22 4.54 11.92 7.50
CA ASN A 22 5.33 10.77 7.06
C ASN A 22 4.41 9.56 6.89
N GLN A 23 3.71 9.49 5.76
CA GLN A 23 3.07 8.25 5.34
C GLN A 23 4.17 7.22 5.07
N HIS A 24 3.97 6.02 5.59
CA HIS A 24 4.94 4.95 5.43
C HIS A 24 4.87 4.46 3.99
N ARG A 25 6.02 4.43 3.31
CA ARG A 25 6.12 3.92 1.94
C ARG A 25 6.08 2.39 1.98
N LEU A 26 5.20 1.80 1.18
CA LEU A 26 4.90 0.37 1.20
C LEU A 26 5.03 -0.22 -0.20
N ILE A 27 5.80 -1.31 -0.31
CA ILE A 27 5.87 -2.17 -1.51
C ILE A 27 5.44 -3.56 -1.08
N ILE A 28 4.54 -4.16 -1.85
CA ILE A 28 3.95 -5.47 -1.53
C ILE A 28 4.30 -6.47 -2.61
N LEU A 29 4.73 -7.64 -2.15
CA LEU A 29 5.02 -8.82 -2.94
C LEU A 29 3.95 -9.86 -2.59
N ALA A 30 3.14 -10.25 -3.57
CA ALA A 30 2.06 -11.21 -3.35
C ALA A 30 2.01 -12.24 -4.48
N ASP A 31 1.74 -13.50 -4.17
CA ASP A 31 1.20 -14.43 -5.15
C ASP A 31 -0.24 -14.03 -5.45
N MET A 32 -0.51 -13.77 -6.72
CA MET A 32 -1.77 -13.18 -7.15
C MET A 32 -2.66 -14.22 -7.80
N GLY A 33 -3.85 -14.38 -7.21
CA GLY A 33 -4.97 -15.10 -7.81
C GLY A 33 -4.94 -16.59 -7.51
N ASN A 34 -4.12 -17.05 -6.58
CA ASN A 34 -3.97 -18.48 -6.33
C ASN A 34 -4.92 -18.97 -5.23
N GLU A 35 -5.13 -18.11 -4.22
CA GLU A 35 -6.00 -18.35 -3.08
C GLU A 35 -7.06 -17.24 -2.94
N PRO A 36 -8.32 -17.59 -2.59
CA PRO A 36 -9.37 -16.59 -2.41
C PRO A 36 -9.11 -15.64 -1.23
N ASP A 37 -8.35 -16.08 -0.23
CA ASP A 37 -7.97 -15.25 0.94
C ASP A 37 -6.98 -14.13 0.55
N GLU A 38 -6.03 -14.39 -0.36
CA GLU A 38 -5.11 -13.36 -0.90
C GLU A 38 -5.88 -12.19 -1.50
N VAL A 39 -6.92 -12.48 -2.28
CA VAL A 39 -7.78 -11.46 -2.91
C VAL A 39 -8.52 -10.66 -1.84
N GLN A 40 -9.06 -11.31 -0.81
CA GLN A 40 -9.75 -10.64 0.29
C GLN A 40 -8.80 -9.71 1.07
N GLN A 41 -7.58 -10.17 1.36
CA GLN A 41 -6.56 -9.40 2.04
C GLN A 41 -6.12 -8.19 1.21
N MET A 42 -5.98 -8.36 -0.11
CA MET A 42 -5.61 -7.28 -1.02
C MET A 42 -6.72 -6.22 -1.14
N VAL A 43 -7.99 -6.63 -1.23
CA VAL A 43 -9.11 -5.69 -1.22
C VAL A 43 -9.19 -4.94 0.12
N HIS A 44 -9.01 -5.64 1.24
CA HIS A 44 -8.98 -5.02 2.56
C HIS A 44 -7.85 -3.99 2.67
N MET A 45 -6.65 -4.33 2.21
CA MET A 45 -5.53 -3.40 2.15
C MET A 45 -5.83 -2.18 1.28
N MET A 46 -6.43 -2.36 0.09
CA MET A 46 -6.78 -1.24 -0.80
C MET A 46 -7.77 -0.27 -0.14
N MET A 47 -8.69 -0.76 0.70
CA MET A 47 -9.61 0.08 1.48
C MET A 47 -8.90 1.00 2.48
N TYR A 48 -7.69 0.64 2.93
CA TYR A 48 -6.86 1.44 3.85
C TYR A 48 -5.67 2.10 3.17
N SER A 49 -5.64 2.16 1.83
CA SER A 49 -4.55 2.77 1.06
C SER A 49 -4.35 4.27 1.32
N ASN A 50 -5.25 4.92 2.05
CA ASN A 50 -5.08 6.30 2.50
C ASN A 50 -4.12 6.45 3.71
N GLU A 51 -3.82 5.36 4.42
CA GLU A 51 -2.98 5.38 5.63
C GLU A 51 -1.48 5.23 5.33
N PHE A 52 -1.14 4.76 4.12
CA PHE A 52 0.24 4.51 3.68
C PHE A 52 0.42 4.89 2.22
N ASP A 53 1.66 5.14 1.82
CA ASP A 53 1.99 5.44 0.43
C ASP A 53 2.34 4.13 -0.29
N LEU A 54 1.36 3.55 -0.98
CA LEU A 54 1.54 2.29 -1.72
C LEU A 54 2.30 2.57 -3.02
N GLU A 55 3.60 2.22 -3.05
CA GLU A 55 4.48 2.50 -4.18
C GLU A 55 4.50 1.41 -5.23
N GLY A 56 4.18 0.19 -4.83
CA GLY A 56 4.32 -0.97 -5.71
C GLY A 56 3.57 -2.18 -5.21
N LEU A 57 2.94 -2.85 -6.15
CA LEU A 57 2.27 -4.12 -5.94
C LEU A 57 2.80 -5.08 -7.02
N ILE A 58 3.63 -6.03 -6.59
CA ILE A 58 4.43 -6.88 -7.47
C ILE A 58 3.95 -8.33 -7.33
N ALA A 59 3.48 -8.91 -8.43
CA ALA A 59 3.11 -10.32 -8.48
C ALA A 59 4.36 -11.19 -8.44
N VAL A 60 4.45 -12.10 -7.47
CA VAL A 60 5.58 -13.03 -7.31
C VAL A 60 5.09 -14.46 -7.12
N THR A 61 5.95 -15.43 -7.42
CA THR A 61 5.64 -16.84 -7.18
C THR A 61 5.60 -17.16 -5.68
N GLY A 62 4.60 -17.94 -5.25
CA GLY A 62 4.46 -18.43 -3.88
C GLY A 62 4.54 -19.95 -3.79
N ALA A 63 4.37 -20.49 -2.57
CA ALA A 63 4.43 -21.94 -2.32
C ALA A 63 3.30 -22.72 -3.03
N HIS A 64 2.16 -22.06 -3.26
CA HIS A 64 0.99 -22.66 -3.89
C HIS A 64 1.05 -22.59 -5.43
N LEU A 65 2.00 -21.85 -6.02
CA LEU A 65 2.15 -21.75 -7.47
C LEU A 65 2.99 -22.95 -7.95
N ASN A 66 2.33 -23.91 -8.59
CA ASN A 66 3.00 -25.13 -9.06
C ASN A 66 2.59 -25.44 -10.51
N PRO A 67 3.55 -25.53 -11.46
CA PRO A 67 3.29 -25.88 -12.86
C PRO A 67 2.56 -27.21 -13.06
N GLN A 68 2.63 -28.11 -12.08
CA GLN A 68 2.03 -29.45 -12.11
C GLN A 68 0.62 -29.48 -11.49
N GLN A 69 0.08 -28.34 -11.06
CA GLN A 69 -1.29 -28.24 -10.53
C GLN A 69 -2.31 -28.71 -11.55
N LYS A 70 -3.33 -29.45 -11.09
CA LYS A 70 -4.46 -29.90 -11.94
C LYS A 70 -5.30 -28.74 -12.48
N ARG A 71 -5.28 -27.58 -11.81
CA ARG A 71 -6.03 -26.40 -12.21
C ARG A 71 -5.10 -25.47 -13.00
N PRO A 72 -5.35 -25.22 -14.31
CA PRO A 72 -4.50 -24.34 -15.12
C PRO A 72 -4.33 -22.94 -14.53
N TYR A 73 -5.38 -22.44 -13.88
CA TYR A 73 -5.39 -21.14 -13.19
C TYR A 73 -4.39 -21.04 -12.02
N ARG A 74 -3.95 -22.16 -11.42
CA ARG A 74 -2.93 -22.14 -10.34
C ARG A 74 -1.49 -22.34 -10.84
N GLN A 75 -1.31 -22.42 -12.15
CA GLN A 75 0.00 -22.66 -12.75
C GLN A 75 0.73 -21.35 -13.07
N VAL A 76 0.00 -20.24 -13.13
CA VAL A 76 0.50 -18.93 -13.52
C VAL A 76 0.03 -17.87 -12.53
N LEU A 77 0.76 -16.76 -12.48
CA LEU A 77 0.37 -15.59 -11.70
C LEU A 77 -0.70 -14.82 -12.46
N HIS A 78 -1.64 -14.24 -11.72
CA HIS A 78 -2.73 -13.45 -12.26
C HIS A 78 -2.67 -11.99 -11.77
N PRO A 79 -1.69 -11.18 -12.21
CA PRO A 79 -1.62 -9.76 -11.86
C PRO A 79 -2.83 -8.95 -12.34
N GLU A 80 -3.57 -9.46 -13.32
CA GLU A 80 -4.78 -8.82 -13.86
C GLU A 80 -5.92 -8.68 -12.83
N ILE A 81 -5.88 -9.44 -11.73
CA ILE A 81 -6.91 -9.36 -10.68
C ILE A 81 -6.90 -8.02 -9.95
N ILE A 82 -5.79 -7.26 -10.01
CA ILE A 82 -5.67 -5.96 -9.33
C ILE A 82 -6.72 -4.97 -9.84
N TYR A 83 -7.01 -5.00 -11.15
CA TYR A 83 -7.95 -4.06 -11.79
C TYR A 83 -9.28 -4.72 -12.19
N ARG A 84 -9.50 -5.98 -11.79
CA ARG A 84 -10.71 -6.73 -12.11
C ARG A 84 -11.63 -6.74 -10.89
N CYS A 85 -12.66 -5.89 -10.94
CA CYS A 85 -13.80 -5.98 -10.03
C CYS A 85 -14.79 -7.00 -10.63
N ASP A 86 -14.65 -8.28 -10.26
CA ASP A 86 -15.64 -9.33 -10.53
C ASP A 86 -16.67 -9.43 -9.40
#